data_AF-A0A8T3YU86-F1
#
_entry.id   AF-A0A8T3YU86-F1
#
_cell.length_a   1.000
_cell.length_b   1.000
_cell.length_c   1.000
_cell.angle_alpha   90.00
_cell.angle_beta   90.00
_cell.angle_gamma   90.00
#
_symmetry.space_group_name_H-M   'P 1'
#
loop_
_entity.id
_entity.type
_entity.pdbx_description
1 polymer ?
#
loop_
_entity_poly.entity_id
_entity_poly.type
_entity_poly.pdbx_seq_one_letter_code
_entity_poly.pdbx_strand_id
1 'polypeptide(L)' 'REYCEAIGYLKGYKFLDHESITYFLRDILKEEHISKKFDRYRKLRNGINYYGDDVNIETIKEAIIEIPELVKELYKYSKL' A
#
# COMPACT_ATOMS: atom_id res chain seq x y z
N ARG A 1 -3.21 2.15 -4.10
CA ARG A 1 -2.89 3.46 -3.48
C ARG A 1 -4.18 4.15 -3.07
N GLU A 2 -5.09 4.28 -4.02
CA GLU A 2 -6.43 4.86 -4.00
C GLU A 2 -7.25 4.39 -2.79
N TYR A 3 -7.17 3.10 -2.45
CA TYR A 3 -7.85 2.56 -1.28
C TYR A 3 -7.34 3.17 0.04
N CYS A 4 -6.02 3.33 0.19
CA CYS A 4 -5.43 3.96 1.36
C CYS A 4 -5.76 5.46 1.37
N GLU A 5 -5.81 6.12 0.21
CA GLU A 5 -6.25 7.52 0.09
C GLU A 5 -7.70 7.69 0.55
N ALA A 6 -8.61 6.80 0.15
CA ALA A 6 -9.99 6.83 0.61
C ALA A 6 -10.09 6.72 2.15
N ILE A 7 -9.36 5.78 2.76
CA ILE A 7 -9.28 5.65 4.22
C ILE A 7 -8.71 6.93 4.87
N GLY A 8 -7.66 7.50 4.28
CA GLY A 8 -7.08 8.76 4.72
C GLY A 8 -8.10 9.89 4.74
N TYR A 9 -8.84 10.06 3.64
CA TYR A 9 -9.87 11.09 3.53
C TYR A 9 -11.00 10.89 4.55
N LEU A 10 -11.46 9.65 4.77
CA LEU A 10 -12.45 9.34 5.80
C LEU A 10 -11.96 9.70 7.21
N LYS A 11 -10.65 9.73 7.44
CA LYS A 11 -10.01 10.08 8.71
C LYS A 11 -9.50 11.53 8.75
N GLY A 12 -9.79 12.35 7.73
CA GLY A 12 -9.40 13.77 7.67
C GLY A 12 -7.97 14.03 7.18
N TYR A 13 -7.31 13.06 6.55
CA TYR A 13 -5.96 13.17 6.01
C TYR A 13 -5.98 13.32 4.48
N LYS A 14 -5.11 14.18 3.96
CA LYS A 14 -4.81 14.29 2.53
C LYS A 14 -3.34 13.94 2.31
N PHE A 15 -3.07 12.96 1.46
CA PHE A 15 -1.71 12.56 1.13
C PHE A 15 -1.17 13.38 -0.04
N LEU A 16 0.08 13.84 0.07
CA LEU A 16 0.78 14.56 -1.01
C LEU A 16 1.70 13.64 -1.81
N ASP A 17 2.10 12.53 -1.20
CA ASP A 17 2.96 11.52 -1.80
C ASP A 17 2.64 10.13 -1.22
N HIS A 18 3.27 9.12 -1.82
CA HIS A 18 3.07 7.75 -1.40
C HIS A 18 3.79 7.41 -0.07
N GLU A 19 4.83 8.14 0.30
CA GLU A 19 5.60 7.86 1.52
C GLU A 19 4.79 8.25 2.77
N SER A 20 4.04 9.33 2.68
CA SER A 20 3.05 9.77 3.65
C SER A 20 1.98 8.69 3.90
N ILE A 21 1.60 7.93 2.87
CA ILE A 21 0.68 6.78 3.03
C ILE A 21 1.34 5.69 3.87
N THR A 22 2.62 5.37 3.63
CA THR A 22 3.37 4.39 4.44
C THR A 22 3.37 4.79 5.92
N TYR A 23 3.67 6.06 6.23
CA TYR A 23 3.65 6.54 7.61
C TYR A 23 2.25 6.57 8.22
N PHE A 24 1.23 6.93 7.44
CA PHE A 24 -0.14 6.86 7.91
C PHE A 24 -0.57 5.44 8.30
N LEU A 25 -0.24 4.45 7.48
CA LEU A 25 -0.51 3.04 7.79
C LEU A 25 0.20 2.61 9.09
N ARG A 26 1.46 2.98 9.26
CA ARG A 26 2.27 2.62 10.43
C ARG A 26 1.84 3.36 11.71
N ASP A 27 1.75 4.68 11.64
CA ASP A 27 1.69 5.54 12.82
C ASP A 27 0.25 5.87 13.22
N ILE A 28 -0.65 6.00 12.25
CA ILE A 28 -2.06 6.35 12.49
C ILE A 28 -2.93 5.10 12.58
N LEU A 29 -2.81 4.17 11.61
CA LEU A 29 -3.59 2.92 11.65
C LEU A 29 -2.95 1.82 12.50
N LYS A 30 -1.68 1.97 12.91
CA LYS A 30 -0.93 0.95 13.68
C LYS A 30 -0.76 -0.38 12.94
N GLU A 31 -0.76 -0.34 11.61
CA GLU A 31 -0.60 -1.50 10.74
C GLU A 31 0.83 -1.57 10.18
N GLU A 32 1.80 -1.89 11.03
CA GLU A 32 3.22 -1.89 10.63
C GLU A 32 3.50 -2.89 9.49
N HIS A 33 2.93 -4.10 9.53
CA HIS A 33 3.15 -5.10 8.49
C HIS A 33 2.58 -4.65 7.13
N ILE A 34 1.38 -4.06 7.13
CA ILE A 34 0.76 -3.50 5.91
C ILE A 34 1.60 -2.34 5.39
N SER A 35 2.12 -1.48 6.27
CA SER A 35 2.98 -0.36 5.86
C SER A 35 4.23 -0.83 5.11
N LYS A 36 4.90 -1.87 5.60
CA LYS A 36 6.10 -2.45 4.96
C LYS A 36 5.76 -3.07 3.61
N LYS A 37 4.66 -3.82 3.53
CA LYS A 37 4.21 -4.44 2.27
C LYS A 37 3.77 -3.39 1.24
N PHE A 38 3.06 -2.35 1.67
CA PHE A 38 2.69 -1.23 0.80
C PHE A 38 3.93 -0.56 0.20
N ASP A 39 4.93 -0.24 1.02
CA ASP A 39 6.17 0.39 0.53
C ASP A 39 6.96 -0.52 -0.41
N ARG A 40 7.04 -1.82 -0.10
CA ARG A 40 7.65 -2.84 -0.98
C ARG A 40 6.98 -2.84 -2.35
N TYR A 41 5.66 -2.98 -2.41
CA TYR A 41 4.94 -3.06 -3.69
C TYR A 41 4.93 -1.73 -4.44
N ARG A 42 4.94 -0.60 -3.73
CA ARG A 42 5.14 0.73 -4.33
C ARG A 42 6.50 0.81 -5.03
N LYS A 43 7.59 0.39 -4.36
CA LYS A 43 8.94 0.37 -4.92
C LYS A 43 9.04 -0.59 -6.11
N LEU A 44 8.47 -1.79 -5.99
CA LEU A 44 8.43 -2.78 -7.07
C LEU A 44 7.76 -2.22 -8.32
N ARG A 45 6.55 -1.65 -8.17
CA ARG A 45 5.83 -0.99 -9.27
C ARG A 45 6.66 0.13 -9.88
N ASN A 46 7.33 0.95 -9.06
CA ASN A 46 8.16 2.04 -9.55
C ASN A 46 9.38 1.53 -10.34
N GLY A 47 10.02 0.45 -9.89
CA GLY A 47 11.09 -0.26 -10.62
C GLY A 47 10.65 -0.62 -12.03
N ILE A 48 9.53 -1.33 -12.13
CA ILE A 48 8.97 -1.75 -13.43
C ILE A 48 8.61 -0.54 -14.29
N ASN A 49 7.84 0.41 -13.75
CA ASN A 49 7.23 1.47 -14.58
C ASN A 49 8.21 2.57 -14.98
N TYR A 50 9.18 2.91 -14.14
CA TYR A 50 10.08 4.04 -14.39
C TYR A 50 11.47 3.62 -14.84
N TYR A 51 11.93 2.45 -14.42
CA TYR A 51 13.30 1.99 -14.69
C TYR A 51 13.32 0.80 -15.66
N GLY A 52 12.16 0.20 -15.96
CA GLY A 52 12.08 -0.98 -16.82
C GLY A 52 12.73 -2.19 -16.18
N ASP A 53 12.78 -2.23 -14.84
CA ASP A 53 13.46 -3.31 -14.11
C ASP A 53 12.78 -4.66 -14.37
N ASP A 54 13.58 -5.68 -14.63
CA ASP A 54 13.12 -7.06 -14.67
C ASP A 54 12.68 -7.50 -13.26
N VAL A 55 11.54 -8.18 -13.19
CA VAL A 55 10.99 -8.68 -11.93
C VAL A 55 10.85 -10.19 -11.97
N ASN A 56 11.29 -10.83 -10.89
CA ASN A 56 11.13 -12.26 -10.71
C ASN A 56 9.65 -12.65 -10.70
N ILE A 57 9.28 -13.64 -11.50
CA ILE A 57 7.93 -14.18 -11.58
C ILE A 57 7.36 -14.60 -10.22
N GLU A 58 8.20 -15.08 -9.30
CA GLU A 58 7.76 -15.48 -7.97
C GLU A 58 7.32 -14.28 -7.13
N THR A 59 8.03 -13.14 -7.25
CA THR A 59 7.62 -11.88 -6.62
C THR A 59 6.28 -11.38 -7.15
N ILE A 60 6.00 -11.59 -8.44
CA ILE A 60 4.69 -11.25 -9.03
C ILE A 60 3.59 -12.16 -8.49
N LYS A 61 3.83 -13.47 -8.39
CA LYS A 61 2.86 -14.40 -7.81
C LYS A 61 2.51 -14.06 -6.37
N GLU A 62 3.52 -13.74 -5.55
CA GLU A 62 3.32 -13.25 -4.19
C GLU A 62 2.46 -11.98 -4.20
N ALA A 63 2.78 -11.00 -5.03
CA ALA A 63 2.05 -9.73 -5.10
C ALA A 63 0.56 -9.92 -5.44
N ILE A 64 0.27 -10.83 -6.39
CA ILE A 64 -1.11 -11.14 -6.82
C ILE A 64 -1.94 -11.71 -5.68
N ILE A 65 -1.33 -12.46 -4.76
CA ILE A 65 -2.01 -13.04 -3.59
C ILE A 65 -2.10 -12.02 -2.45
N GLU A 66 -0.97 -11.37 -2.11
CA GLU A 66 -0.90 -10.53 -0.93
C GLU A 66 -1.67 -9.21 -1.08
N ILE A 67 -1.66 -8.57 -2.25
CA ILE A 67 -2.29 -7.25 -2.41
C ILE A 67 -3.80 -7.28 -2.09
N PRO A 68 -4.60 -8.24 -2.62
CA PRO A 68 -6.00 -8.40 -2.23
C PRO A 68 -6.20 -8.65 -0.73
N GLU A 69 -5.34 -9.44 -0.10
CA GLU A 69 -5.41 -9.71 1.34
C GLU A 69 -5.20 -8.43 2.15
N LEU A 70 -4.21 -7.61 1.79
CA LEU A 70 -3.96 -6.32 2.43
C LEU A 70 -5.17 -5.37 2.29
N VAL A 71 -5.82 -5.35 1.13
CA VAL A 71 -7.04 -4.54 0.93
C VAL A 71 -8.16 -5.04 1.85
N LYS A 72 -8.33 -6.36 1.97
CA LYS A 72 -9.33 -6.96 2.86
C LYS A 72 -9.06 -6.64 4.32
N GLU A 73 -7.80 -6.67 4.76
CA GLU A 73 -7.41 -6.28 6.12
C GLU A 73 -7.70 -4.80 6.40
N LEU A 74 -7.44 -3.93 5.41
CA LEU A 74 -7.69 -2.49 5.52
C LEU A 74 -9.18 -2.13 5.47
N TYR A 75 -10.06 -3.02 5.01
CA TYR A 75 -11.50 -2.79 4.90
C TYR A 75 -12.18 -2.39 6.20
N LYS A 76 -11.64 -2.81 7.35
CA LYS A 76 -12.16 -2.39 8.66
C LYS A 76 -12.05 -0.88 8.90
N TYR A 77 -11.15 -0.18 8.22
CA TYR A 77 -10.94 1.26 8.36
C TYR A 77 -11.77 2.11 7.38
N SER A 78 -12.49 1.50 6.44
CA SER A 78 -13.36 2.20 5.49
C SER A 78 -14.84 2.18 5.88
N LYS A 79 -15.18 1.72 7.08
CA LYS A 79 -16.54 1.76 7.63
C LYS A 79 -16.72 3.04 8.46
N LEU A 80 -17.87 3.70 8.28
CA LEU A 80 -18.33 4.84 9.10
C LEU A 80 -18.77 4.37 10.48
#